data_AF-A0A0N4XF43-F1
#
_entry.id   AF-A0A0N4XF43-F1
#
_cell.length_a   1.000
_cell.length_b   1.000
_cell.length_c   1.000
_cell.angle_alpha   90.00
_cell.angle_beta   90.00
_cell.angle_gamma   90.00
#
_symmetry.space_group_name_H-M   'P 1'
#
loop_
_entity.id
_entity.type
_entity.pdbx_description
1 polymer ?
#
loop_
_entity_poly.entity_id
_entity_poly.type
_entity_poly.pdbx_seq_one_letter_code
_entity_poly.pdbx_strand_id
1 'polypeptide(L)'
;MKLAYRTNEKVRRNLVGDSFKNDRQRISDANEAVLAVLDKVSKEEVFSALRAALVAEVNALFQLKKCDLEGNEKLMCRYGSGDLGYATDVLVRAMRTVAEQSEEKEIRKLYEEFKTVFNKQNYVEEAYKLGEKVLNITQSDDDGATKDRFD
;
A
#
# COMPACT_ATOMS: atom_id res chain seq x y z
N MET A 1 -0.84 -4.15 -10.85
CA MET A 1 -1.38 -2.78 -10.76
C MET A 1 -2.86 -2.63 -11.05
N LYS A 2 -3.38 -3.04 -12.22
CA LYS A 2 -4.82 -2.93 -12.54
C LYS A 2 -5.75 -3.52 -11.47
N LEU A 3 -5.31 -4.56 -10.77
CA LEU A 3 -6.06 -5.19 -9.68
C LEU A 3 -6.14 -4.29 -8.43
N ALA A 4 -5.00 -3.76 -7.94
CA ALA A 4 -4.97 -2.82 -6.81
C ALA A 4 -5.89 -1.61 -7.09
N TYR A 5 -5.77 -1.00 -8.27
CA TYR A 5 -6.64 0.10 -8.70
C TYR A 5 -8.14 -0.26 -8.62
N ARG A 6 -8.53 -1.42 -9.17
CA ARG A 6 -9.94 -1.85 -9.17
C ARG A 6 -10.46 -2.12 -7.77
N THR A 7 -9.62 -2.68 -6.90
CA THR A 7 -9.96 -2.93 -5.49
C THR A 7 -10.17 -1.60 -4.76
N ASN A 8 -9.24 -0.66 -4.91
CA ASN A 8 -9.33 0.67 -4.32
C ASN A 8 -10.57 1.43 -4.81
N GLU A 9 -10.84 1.41 -6.12
CA GLU A 9 -12.07 2.01 -6.67
C GLU A 9 -13.34 1.41 -6.07
N LYS A 10 -13.37 0.09 -5.85
CA LYS A 10 -14.48 -0.58 -5.19
C LYS A 10 -14.64 -0.09 -3.75
N VAL A 11 -13.56 0.00 -2.97
CA VAL A 11 -13.61 0.54 -1.60
C VAL A 11 -14.12 1.97 -1.59
N ARG A 12 -13.54 2.83 -2.42
CA ARG A 12 -13.91 4.25 -2.52
C ARG A 12 -15.41 4.45 -2.79
N ARG A 13 -16.01 3.59 -3.63
CA ARG A 13 -17.44 3.64 -3.95
C ARG A 13 -18.32 3.11 -2.83
N ASN A 14 -17.83 2.11 -2.09
CA ASN A 14 -18.57 1.47 -1.00
C ASN A 14 -18.53 2.26 0.31
N LEU A 15 -17.53 3.12 0.51
CA LEU A 15 -17.46 4.06 1.63
C LEU A 15 -18.41 5.25 1.39
N VAL A 16 -19.68 5.09 1.74
CA VAL A 16 -20.74 6.09 1.49
C VAL A 16 -21.02 6.89 2.75
N GLY A 17 -21.23 8.21 2.62
CA GLY A 17 -21.50 9.11 3.74
C GLY A 17 -20.39 10.14 3.97
N ASP A 18 -20.71 11.17 4.75
CA ASP A 18 -19.78 12.27 5.04
C ASP A 18 -18.64 11.85 5.98
N SER A 19 -18.91 10.88 6.87
CA SER A 19 -17.93 10.27 7.77
C SER A 19 -16.70 9.73 7.03
N PHE A 20 -16.86 9.30 5.78
CA PHE A 20 -15.80 8.71 4.95
C PHE A 20 -15.19 9.66 3.90
N LYS A 21 -15.50 10.96 3.94
CA LYS A 21 -14.99 11.90 2.94
C LYS A 21 -13.46 11.86 2.83
N ASN A 22 -12.78 11.85 3.97
CA ASN A 22 -11.32 11.86 4.03
C ASN A 22 -10.72 10.52 3.58
N ASP A 23 -11.34 9.39 3.97
CA ASP A 23 -10.87 8.06 3.55
C ASP A 23 -11.01 7.88 2.04
N ARG A 24 -12.12 8.32 1.46
CA ARG A 24 -12.30 8.31 0.01
C ARG A 24 -11.27 9.16 -0.72
N GLN A 25 -10.90 10.33 -0.18
CA GLN A 25 -9.84 11.15 -0.77
C GLN A 25 -8.50 10.40 -0.75
N ARG A 26 -8.11 9.84 0.39
CA ARG A 26 -6.86 9.06 0.51
C ARG A 26 -6.81 7.88 -0.45
N ILE A 27 -7.94 7.19 -0.65
CA ILE A 27 -8.03 6.09 -1.62
C ILE A 27 -7.94 6.60 -3.07
N SER A 28 -8.51 7.77 -3.37
CA SER A 28 -8.30 8.42 -4.67
C SER A 28 -6.82 8.73 -4.90
N ASP A 29 -6.15 9.33 -3.92
CA ASP A 29 -4.73 9.66 -4.01
C ASP A 29 -3.87 8.39 -4.21
N ALA A 30 -4.21 7.29 -3.51
CA ALA A 30 -3.56 5.99 -3.71
C ALA A 30 -3.81 5.43 -5.13
N ASN A 31 -5.02 5.61 -5.67
CA ASN A 31 -5.34 5.23 -7.04
C ASN A 31 -4.57 6.02 -8.09
N GLU A 32 -4.42 7.32 -7.90
CA GLU A 32 -3.60 8.16 -8.78
C GLU A 32 -2.14 7.69 -8.78
N ALA A 33 -1.58 7.41 -7.60
CA ALA A 33 -0.24 6.85 -7.49
C ALA A 33 -0.10 5.48 -8.16
N VAL A 34 -1.10 4.60 -8.01
CA VAL A 34 -1.15 3.29 -8.69
C VAL A 34 -1.18 3.45 -10.21
N LEU A 35 -1.94 4.40 -10.73
CA LEU A 35 -2.03 4.66 -12.17
C LEU A 35 -0.73 5.24 -12.71
N ALA A 36 -0.08 6.14 -11.97
CA ALA A 36 1.20 6.72 -12.36
C ALA A 36 2.30 5.67 -12.60
N VAL A 37 2.21 4.50 -11.97
CA VAL A 37 3.11 3.35 -12.21
C VAL A 37 3.01 2.85 -13.66
N LEU A 38 1.82 2.91 -14.27
CA LEU A 38 1.58 2.38 -15.62
C LEU A 38 2.26 3.20 -16.72
N ASP A 39 2.58 4.46 -16.43
CA ASP A 39 3.23 5.38 -17.36
C ASP A 39 4.77 5.34 -17.25
N LYS A 40 5.31 4.52 -16.34
CA LYS A 40 6.77 4.40 -16.14
C LYS A 40 7.37 3.35 -17.06
N VAL A 41 8.57 3.63 -17.55
CA VAL A 41 9.25 2.79 -18.55
C VAL A 41 10.45 2.09 -17.94
N SER A 42 11.22 2.77 -17.10
CA SER A 42 12.38 2.16 -16.44
C SER A 42 11.97 1.38 -15.19
N LYS A 43 12.74 0.34 -14.85
CA LYS A 43 12.53 -0.47 -13.65
C LYS A 43 12.61 0.39 -12.38
N GLU A 44 13.56 1.32 -12.33
CA GLU A 44 13.76 2.27 -11.23
C GLU A 44 12.58 3.22 -11.07
N GLU A 45 12.09 3.81 -12.16
CA GLU A 45 10.91 4.67 -12.15
C GLU A 45 9.66 3.92 -11.69
N VAL A 46 9.48 2.68 -12.17
CA VAL A 46 8.39 1.79 -11.74
C VAL A 46 8.50 1.50 -10.24
N PHE A 47 9.70 1.20 -9.75
CA PHE A 47 9.93 0.91 -8.34
C PHE A 47 9.63 2.12 -7.44
N SER A 48 10.13 3.30 -7.81
CA SER A 48 9.86 4.55 -7.11
C SER A 48 8.36 4.90 -7.10
N ALA A 49 7.68 4.74 -8.25
CA ALA A 49 6.23 4.95 -8.34
C ALA A 49 5.44 3.95 -7.49
N LEU A 50 5.87 2.68 -7.44
CA LEU A 50 5.27 1.66 -6.57
C LEU A 50 5.47 1.97 -5.09
N ARG A 51 6.64 2.48 -4.70
CA ARG A 51 6.91 2.94 -3.33
C ARG A 51 5.96 4.06 -2.94
N ALA A 52 5.77 5.07 -3.80
CA ALA A 52 4.83 6.16 -3.56
C ALA A 52 3.38 5.65 -3.42
N ALA A 53 2.96 4.72 -4.30
CA ALA A 53 1.66 4.08 -4.21
C ALA A 53 1.48 3.29 -2.91
N LEU A 54 2.51 2.55 -2.47
CA LEU A 54 2.49 1.81 -1.22
C LEU A 54 2.40 2.74 0.00
N VAL A 55 3.08 3.88 0.00
CA VAL A 55 2.94 4.89 1.07
C VAL A 55 1.50 5.37 1.18
N ALA A 56 0.88 5.74 0.06
CA ALA A 56 -0.51 6.21 0.04
C ALA A 56 -1.47 5.13 0.54
N GLU A 57 -1.29 3.89 0.08
CA GLU A 57 -2.12 2.75 0.46
C GLU A 57 -2.00 2.40 1.95
N VAL A 58 -0.78 2.34 2.49
CA VAL A 58 -0.52 2.04 3.91
C VAL A 58 -1.13 3.12 4.80
N ASN A 59 -1.04 4.38 4.40
CA ASN A 59 -1.68 5.49 5.11
C ASN A 59 -3.20 5.40 5.10
N ALA A 60 -3.81 5.05 3.96
CA ALA A 60 -5.25 4.84 3.87
C ALA A 60 -5.69 3.65 4.76
N LEU A 61 -4.95 2.54 4.70
CA LEU A 61 -5.21 1.34 5.50
C LEU A 61 -5.10 1.59 7.00
N PHE A 62 -4.09 2.33 7.45
CA PHE A 62 -3.90 2.71 8.85
C PHE A 62 -5.10 3.45 9.44
N GLN A 63 -5.71 4.31 8.63
CA GLN A 63 -6.81 5.15 9.05
C GLN A 63 -8.10 4.33 9.06
N LEU A 64 -8.33 3.55 8.02
CA LEU A 64 -9.54 2.73 7.90
C LEU A 64 -9.58 1.58 8.91
N LYS A 65 -8.42 1.01 9.31
CA LYS A 65 -8.36 -0.05 10.33
C LYS A 65 -8.71 0.45 11.74
N LYS A 66 -8.65 1.77 11.99
CA LYS A 66 -9.00 2.43 13.26
C LYS A 66 -10.45 2.92 13.31
N CYS A 67 -11.28 2.45 12.38
CA CYS A 67 -12.64 2.93 12.29
C CYS A 67 -13.48 2.54 13.51
N ASP A 68 -13.83 3.54 14.32
CA ASP A 68 -14.64 3.43 15.54
C ASP A 68 -16.14 3.73 15.28
N LEU A 69 -16.59 3.61 14.03
CA LEU A 69 -17.99 3.85 13.65
C LEU A 69 -18.91 2.68 14.05
N GLU A 70 -20.22 2.93 14.03
CA GLU A 70 -21.24 1.96 14.40
C GLU A 70 -22.13 1.53 13.22
N GLY A 71 -22.95 0.50 13.44
CA GLY A 71 -23.94 0.02 12.48
C GLY A 71 -23.35 -0.34 11.11
N ASN A 72 -23.97 0.19 10.05
CA ASN A 72 -23.60 -0.10 8.67
C ASN A 72 -22.21 0.47 8.29
N GLU A 73 -21.83 1.62 8.87
CA GLU A 73 -20.53 2.24 8.64
C GLU A 73 -19.39 1.35 9.17
N LYS A 74 -19.59 0.69 10.32
CA LYS A 74 -18.63 -0.30 10.85
C LYS A 74 -18.39 -1.46 9.88
N LEU A 75 -19.45 -1.95 9.23
CA LEU A 75 -19.34 -3.01 8.23
C LEU A 75 -18.57 -2.51 7.00
N MET A 76 -18.89 -1.30 6.51
CA MET A 76 -18.17 -0.68 5.41
C MET A 76 -16.68 -0.52 5.70
N CYS A 77 -16.31 -0.09 6.91
CA CYS A 77 -14.92 -0.03 7.35
C CYS A 77 -14.24 -1.40 7.35
N ARG A 78 -14.91 -2.42 7.88
CA ARG A 78 -14.33 -3.78 7.94
C ARG A 78 -14.09 -4.35 6.55
N TYR A 79 -15.06 -4.18 5.63
CA TYR A 79 -14.90 -4.64 4.25
C TYR A 79 -13.86 -3.80 3.51
N GLY A 80 -13.92 -2.48 3.66
CA GLY A 80 -12.98 -1.56 3.01
C GLY A 80 -11.53 -1.78 3.46
N SER A 81 -11.28 -1.98 4.76
CA SER A 81 -9.94 -2.28 5.27
C SER A 81 -9.44 -3.65 4.83
N GLY A 82 -10.32 -4.64 4.70
CA GLY A 82 -9.99 -5.93 4.07
C GLY A 82 -9.55 -5.78 2.62
N ASP A 83 -10.32 -5.04 1.82
CA ASP A 83 -10.03 -4.77 0.42
C ASP A 83 -8.74 -3.94 0.26
N LEU A 84 -8.50 -2.89 1.06
CA LEU A 84 -7.23 -2.13 1.07
C LEU A 84 -6.04 -2.97 1.53
N GLY A 85 -6.25 -3.89 2.49
CA GLY A 85 -5.22 -4.87 2.87
C GLY A 85 -4.81 -5.74 1.68
N TYR A 86 -5.78 -6.13 0.86
CA TYR A 86 -5.52 -6.87 -0.38
C TYR A 86 -4.81 -6.03 -1.44
N ALA A 87 -5.17 -4.77 -1.62
CA ALA A 87 -4.47 -3.88 -2.52
C ALA A 87 -3.01 -3.62 -2.07
N THR A 88 -2.77 -3.48 -0.77
CA THR A 88 -1.43 -3.42 -0.17
C THR A 88 -0.61 -4.68 -0.52
N ASP A 89 -1.16 -5.89 -0.34
CA ASP A 89 -0.52 -7.14 -0.76
C ASP A 89 -0.14 -7.12 -2.25
N VAL A 90 -1.07 -6.71 -3.12
CA VAL A 90 -0.82 -6.62 -4.57
C VAL A 90 0.32 -5.64 -4.90
N LEU A 91 0.41 -4.51 -4.20
CA LEU A 91 1.49 -3.54 -4.36
C LEU A 91 2.85 -4.12 -3.94
N VAL A 92 2.91 -4.76 -2.77
CA VAL A 92 4.14 -5.39 -2.27
C VAL A 92 4.63 -6.49 -3.20
N ARG A 93 3.71 -7.31 -3.75
CA ARG A 93 4.06 -8.30 -4.78
C ARG A 93 4.65 -7.67 -6.03
N ALA A 94 4.10 -6.54 -6.46
CA ALA A 94 4.61 -5.81 -7.63
C ALA A 94 6.00 -5.24 -7.35
N MET A 95 6.21 -4.64 -6.17
CA MET A 95 7.53 -4.16 -5.74
C MET A 95 8.56 -5.28 -5.72
N ARG A 96 8.22 -6.46 -5.18
CA ARG A 96 9.11 -7.64 -5.23
C ARG A 96 9.55 -7.99 -6.65
N THR A 97 8.66 -7.92 -7.63
CA THR A 97 8.99 -8.26 -9.02
C THR A 97 9.96 -7.28 -9.67
N VAL A 98 9.93 -6.01 -9.24
CA VAL A 98 10.77 -4.95 -9.81
C VAL A 98 11.86 -4.44 -8.86
N ALA A 99 12.05 -5.06 -7.70
CA ALA A 99 13.12 -4.75 -6.77
C ALA A 99 14.49 -5.18 -7.32
N GLU A 100 15.55 -4.59 -6.79
CA GLU A 100 16.91 -5.04 -7.06
C GLU A 100 17.40 -6.06 -6.04
N GLN A 101 18.44 -6.80 -6.41
CA GLN A 101 19.01 -7.98 -5.73
C GLN A 101 18.72 -8.11 -4.23
N SER A 102 19.27 -7.22 -3.40
CA SER A 102 19.16 -7.26 -1.93
C SER A 102 17.75 -6.95 -1.46
N GLU A 103 17.14 -5.88 -1.98
CA GLU A 103 15.76 -5.49 -1.66
C GLU A 103 14.77 -6.61 -2.01
N GLU A 104 14.94 -7.25 -3.17
CA GLU A 104 14.06 -8.34 -3.61
C GLU A 104 14.06 -9.50 -2.61
N LYS A 105 15.25 -9.88 -2.12
CA LYS A 105 15.40 -10.96 -1.13
C LYS A 105 14.72 -10.61 0.18
N GLU A 106 14.86 -9.38 0.65
CA GLU A 106 14.26 -8.92 1.89
C GLU A 106 12.72 -8.82 1.78
N ILE A 107 12.23 -8.20 0.69
CA ILE A 107 10.80 -8.12 0.39
C ILE A 107 10.21 -9.52 0.26
N ARG A 108 10.90 -10.45 -0.43
CA ARG A 108 10.45 -11.85 -0.56
C ARG A 108 10.34 -12.52 0.80
N LYS A 109 11.32 -12.36 1.69
CA LYS A 109 11.29 -12.93 3.03
C LYS A 109 10.08 -12.46 3.82
N LEU A 110 9.87 -11.13 3.88
CA LEU A 110 8.70 -10.54 4.54
C LEU A 110 7.38 -11.05 3.96
N TYR A 111 7.33 -11.20 2.63
CA TYR A 111 6.14 -11.65 1.94
C TYR A 111 5.80 -13.12 2.25
N GLU A 112 6.80 -14.00 2.33
CA GLU A 112 6.54 -15.40 2.70
C GLU A 112 6.14 -15.53 4.18
N GLU A 113 6.70 -14.72 5.09
CA GLU A 113 6.23 -14.62 6.48
C GLU A 113 4.75 -14.21 6.54
N PHE A 114 4.37 -13.19 5.78
CA PHE A 114 2.98 -12.73 5.66
C PHE A 114 2.03 -13.81 5.14
N LYS A 115 2.44 -14.62 4.15
CA LYS A 115 1.59 -15.69 3.62
C LYS A 115 1.25 -16.76 4.65
N THR A 116 2.10 -16.98 5.65
CA THR A 116 1.78 -17.93 6.75
C THR A 116 0.65 -17.45 7.66
N VAL A 117 0.29 -16.16 7.59
CA VAL A 117 -0.76 -15.54 8.40
C VAL A 117 -1.98 -15.09 7.59
N PHE A 118 -1.97 -15.28 6.25
CA PHE A 118 -3.02 -14.84 5.32
C PHE A 118 -4.44 -15.33 5.68
N ASN A 119 -4.55 -16.51 6.31
CA ASN A 119 -5.83 -17.11 6.70
C ASN A 119 -6.29 -16.74 8.14
N LYS A 120 -5.62 -15.80 8.81
CA LYS A 120 -5.92 -15.45 10.20
C LYS A 120 -6.88 -14.27 10.30
N GLN A 121 -7.62 -14.17 11.40
CA GLN A 121 -8.51 -13.04 11.73
C GLN A 121 -7.83 -11.67 11.67
N ASN A 122 -6.49 -11.61 11.69
CA ASN A 122 -5.71 -10.38 11.73
C ASN A 122 -5.13 -9.96 10.36
N TYR A 123 -5.67 -10.45 9.24
CA TYR A 123 -5.17 -10.17 7.89
C TYR A 123 -4.88 -8.68 7.64
N VAL A 124 -5.82 -7.80 7.99
CA VAL A 124 -5.70 -6.34 7.80
C VAL A 124 -4.47 -5.77 8.52
N GLU A 125 -4.27 -6.19 9.77
CA GLU A 125 -3.14 -5.74 10.58
C GLU A 125 -1.81 -6.25 10.03
N GLU A 126 -1.79 -7.50 9.57
CA GLU A 126 -0.59 -8.10 8.98
C GLU A 126 -0.26 -7.51 7.60
N ALA A 127 -1.27 -7.14 6.80
CA ALA A 127 -1.08 -6.45 5.53
C ALA A 127 -0.51 -5.03 5.74
N TYR A 128 -1.01 -4.32 6.76
CA TYR A 128 -0.45 -3.03 7.17
C TYR A 128 1.03 -3.15 7.58
N LYS A 129 1.36 -4.09 8.48
CA LYS A 129 2.74 -4.33 8.92
C LYS A 129 3.66 -4.75 7.77
N LEU A 130 3.16 -5.55 6.82
CA LEU A 130 3.90 -5.91 5.62
C LEU A 130 4.26 -4.66 4.82
N GLY A 131 3.28 -3.78 4.56
CA GLY A 131 3.50 -2.53 3.85
C GLY A 131 4.54 -1.63 4.54
N GLU A 132 4.42 -1.42 5.86
CA GLU A 132 5.40 -0.63 6.64
C GLU A 132 6.83 -1.20 6.55
N LYS A 133 6.98 -2.51 6.75
CA LYS A 133 8.30 -3.14 6.71
C LYS A 133 8.94 -3.03 5.32
N VAL A 134 8.15 -3.17 4.25
CA VAL A 134 8.64 -3.01 2.87
C VAL A 134 9.05 -1.56 2.63
N LEU A 135 8.27 -0.58 3.09
CA LEU A 135 8.64 0.83 2.97
C LEU A 135 9.97 1.14 3.67
N ASN A 136 10.21 0.58 4.85
CA ASN A 136 11.46 0.77 5.60
C ASN A 136 12.68 0.23 4.86
N ILE A 137 12.57 -0.91 4.17
CA ILE A 137 13.67 -1.45 3.33
C ILE A 137 14.04 -0.43 2.25
N THR A 138 13.02 0.09 1.57
CA THR A 138 13.18 0.97 0.40
C THR A 138 13.49 2.42 0.73
N GLN A 139 13.54 2.81 2.01
CA GLN A 139 13.88 4.16 2.46
C GLN A 139 15.39 4.40 2.58
N SER A 140 16.21 3.35 2.49
CA SER A 140 17.63 3.38 2.84
C SER A 140 18.54 4.17 1.89
N ASP A 141 18.06 4.52 0.68
CA ASP A 141 18.92 5.07 -0.38
C ASP A 141 18.73 6.59 -0.66
N ASP A 142 17.73 7.26 -0.07
CA ASP A 142 17.47 8.69 -0.33
C ASP A 142 18.29 9.67 0.55
N ASP A 143 18.82 9.23 1.70
CA ASP A 143 19.53 10.11 2.64
C ASP A 143 21.02 10.33 2.29
N GLY A 144 21.53 9.71 1.23
CA GLY A 144 22.94 9.74 0.83
C GLY A 144 23.33 10.78 -0.22
N ALA A 145 22.38 11.39 -0.94
CA ALA A 145 22.67 12.14 -2.16
C ALA A 145 22.97 13.65 -1.99
N THR A 146 23.00 14.18 -0.76
CA THR A 146 23.05 15.65 -0.54
C THR A 146 24.35 16.18 0.08
N LYS A 147 25.42 15.37 0.23
CA LYS A 147 26.66 15.84 0.89
C LYS A 147 27.84 16.24 0.01
N ASP A 148 27.86 15.94 -1.29
CA ASP A 148 29.07 16.16 -2.12
C ASP A 148 28.90 17.24 -3.21
N ARG A 149 28.27 18.39 -2.90
CA ARG A 149 28.12 19.49 -3.87
C ARG A 149 28.57 20.88 -3.44
N PHE A 150 29.40 20.95 -2.39
CA PHE A 150 30.09 22.19 -2.04
C PHE A 150 31.52 21.88 -1.56
N ASP A 151 32.41 21.65 -2.53
CA ASP A 151 33.83 21.96 -2.41
C ASP A 151 34.21 22.92 -3.55
#